data_AF-A0A2Z4IRS0-F1
#
_entry.id   AF-A0A2Z4IRS0-F1
#
_cell.length_a   1.000
_cell.length_b   1.000
_cell.length_c   1.000
_cell.angle_alpha   90.00
_cell.angle_beta   90.00
_cell.angle_gamma   90.00
#
_symmetry.space_group_name_H-M   'P 1'
#
loop_
_entity.id
_entity.type
_entity.pdbx_description
1 polymer ?
#
loop_
_entity_poly.entity_id
_entity_poly.type
_entity_poly.pdbx_seq_one_letter_code
_entity_poly.pdbx_strand_id
1 'polypeptide(L)' 'MEAGRAPAFQDDDEAAVFELVTSLLAHGTVPDGDYRKAVDSLGLQVVMDVVSLVTYFDLVATHLKVFGIQPPAVSD' A
#
# COMPACT_ATOMS: atom_id res chain seq x y z
N MET A 1 -7.08 -15.05 6.21
CA MET A 1 -5.81 -14.53 5.67
C MET A 1 -4.72 -14.98 6.62
N GLU A 2 -3.92 -15.97 6.26
CA GLU A 2 -2.76 -16.38 7.08
C GLU A 2 -1.75 -15.22 7.01
N ALA A 3 -1.39 -14.64 8.16
CA ALA A 3 -0.54 -13.46 8.20
C ALA A 3 0.84 -13.77 7.58
N GLY A 4 1.18 -13.09 6.49
CA GLY A 4 2.51 -13.13 5.89
C GLY A 4 2.67 -13.97 4.62
N ARG A 5 1.62 -14.62 4.10
CA ARG A 5 1.68 -15.26 2.78
C ARG A 5 1.16 -14.31 1.71
N ALA A 6 1.99 -13.96 0.73
CA ALA A 6 1.56 -13.22 -0.44
C ALA A 6 0.39 -13.97 -1.11
N PRO A 7 -0.72 -13.29 -1.43
CA PRO A 7 -1.80 -13.86 -2.23
C PRO A 7 -1.27 -14.44 -3.54
N ALA A 8 -1.98 -15.41 -4.11
CA ALA A 8 -1.73 -15.81 -5.49
C ALA A 8 -2.27 -14.69 -6.40
N PHE A 9 -1.38 -13.96 -7.06
CA PHE A 9 -1.73 -12.93 -8.04
C PHE A 9 -1.95 -13.57 -9.40
N GLN A 10 -2.90 -13.03 -10.17
CA GLN A 10 -3.16 -13.48 -11.53
C GLN A 10 -2.39 -12.63 -12.54
N ASP A 11 -2.03 -11.41 -12.14
CA ASP A 11 -1.32 -10.42 -12.93
C ASP A 11 -0.01 -10.02 -12.22
N ASP A 12 1.05 -9.83 -13.01
CA ASP A 12 2.34 -9.34 -12.52
C ASP A 12 2.19 -7.91 -11.96
N ASP A 13 1.25 -7.12 -12.48
CA ASP A 13 0.96 -5.77 -11.98
C ASP A 13 0.35 -5.80 -10.56
N GLU A 14 -0.53 -6.77 -10.27
CA GLU A 14 -1.11 -6.95 -8.94
C GLU A 14 -0.02 -7.30 -7.92
N ALA A 15 0.90 -8.18 -8.30
CA ALA A 15 2.04 -8.55 -7.47
C ALA A 15 2.94 -7.35 -7.20
N ALA A 16 3.27 -6.57 -8.24
CA ALA A 16 4.12 -5.38 -8.13
C ALA A 16 3.50 -4.31 -7.22
N VAL A 17 2.18 -4.07 -7.32
CA VAL A 17 1.47 -3.15 -6.41
C VAL A 17 1.52 -3.67 -4.98
N PHE A 18 1.25 -4.95 -4.75
CA PHE A 18 1.28 -5.53 -3.41
C PHE A 18 2.65 -5.40 -2.75
N GLU A 19 3.73 -5.73 -3.46
CA GLU A 19 5.10 -5.62 -2.97
C GLU A 19 5.47 -4.17 -2.65
N LEU A 20 5.16 -3.23 -3.55
CA LEU A 20 5.39 -1.80 -3.37
C LEU A 20 4.70 -1.28 -2.10
N VAL A 21 3.41 -1.56 -1.94
CA VAL A 21 2.61 -1.09 -0.79
C VAL A 21 3.07 -1.73 0.51
N THR A 22 3.40 -3.03 0.48
CA THR A 22 3.90 -3.74 1.66
C THR A 22 5.23 -3.16 2.13
N SER A 23 6.17 -2.91 1.21
CA SER A 23 7.44 -2.26 1.53
C SER A 23 7.23 -0.85 2.09
N LEU A 24 6.37 -0.05 1.45
CA LEU A 24 6.09 1.33 1.85
C LEU A 24 5.54 1.39 3.27
N LEU A 25 4.55 0.56 3.60
CA LEU A 25 3.95 0.53 4.94
C LEU A 25 4.89 -0.05 6.01
N ALA A 26 5.77 -0.98 5.66
CA ALA A 26 6.72 -1.57 6.59
C ALA A 26 7.85 -0.61 6.99
N HIS A 27 8.32 0.22 6.05
CA HIS A 27 9.53 1.02 6.24
C HIS A 27 9.29 2.54 6.21
N GLY A 28 8.09 2.99 5.82
CA GLY A 28 7.82 4.40 5.52
C GLY A 28 8.56 4.92 4.29
N THR A 29 9.18 4.02 3.52
CA THR A 29 9.94 4.31 2.31
C THR A 29 10.00 3.05 1.44
N VAL A 30 10.45 3.18 0.20
CA VAL A 30 10.61 2.08 -0.74
C VAL A 30 12.10 1.97 -1.08
N PRO A 31 12.77 0.85 -0.78
CA PRO A 31 14.17 0.64 -1.17
C PRO A 31 14.34 0.77 -2.70
N ASP A 32 15.47 1.32 -3.15
CA ASP A 32 15.74 1.60 -4.58
C ASP A 32 15.53 0.39 -5.50
N GLY A 33 15.84 -0.82 -5.01
CA GLY A 33 15.63 -2.07 -5.75
C GLY A 33 14.16 -2.36 -6.03
N ASP A 34 13.31 -2.15 -5.03
CA ASP A 34 11.87 -2.40 -5.14
C ASP A 34 11.17 -1.25 -5.88
N TYR A 35 11.65 -0.01 -5.70
CA TYR A 35 11.21 1.13 -6.48
C TYR A 35 11.46 0.92 -7.97
N ARG A 36 12.66 0.48 -8.36
CA ARG A 36 12.98 0.21 -9.78
C ARG A 36 12.11 -0.89 -10.36
N LYS A 37 11.94 -2.01 -9.65
CA LYS A 37 11.03 -3.09 -10.10
C LYS A 37 9.61 -2.58 -10.30
N ALA A 38 9.10 -1.80 -9.34
CA ALA A 38 7.75 -1.25 -9.43
C ALA A 38 7.60 -0.29 -10.63
N VAL A 39 8.59 0.55 -10.90
CA VAL A 39 8.58 1.45 -12.08
C VAL A 39 8.68 0.67 -13.38
N ASP A 40 9.48 -0.39 -13.42
CA ASP A 40 9.65 -1.23 -14.62
C ASP A 40 8.37 -2.01 -14.96
N SER A 41 7.62 -2.48 -13.95
CA SER A 41 6.34 -3.17 -14.14
C SER A 41 5.17 -2.21 -14.39
N LEU A 42 4.98 -1.22 -13.50
CA LEU A 42 3.76 -0.40 -13.43
C LEU A 42 3.89 0.94 -14.16
N GLY A 43 5.12 1.40 -14.40
CA GLY A 43 5.41 2.75 -14.85
C GLY A 43 5.42 3.79 -13.73
N LEU A 44 6.20 4.86 -13.93
CA LEU A 44 6.43 5.90 -12.92
C LEU A 44 5.14 6.58 -12.43
N GLN A 45 4.22 6.87 -13.34
CA GLN A 45 2.99 7.59 -12.99
C GLN A 45 2.11 6.76 -12.05
N VAL A 46 1.94 5.47 -12.33
CA VAL A 46 1.18 4.55 -11.47
C VAL A 46 1.85 4.42 -10.10
N VAL A 47 3.17 4.28 -10.07
CA VAL A 47 3.93 4.23 -8.80
C VAL A 47 3.69 5.50 -7.97
N MET A 48 3.74 6.68 -8.59
CA MET A 48 3.46 7.94 -7.89
C MET A 48 2.04 8.00 -7.34
N ASP A 49 1.05 7.58 -8.11
CA ASP A 49 -0.36 7.56 -7.69
C ASP A 49 -0.57 6.62 -6.50
N VAL A 50 -0.02 5.40 -6.58
CA VAL A 50 -0.09 4.40 -5.50
C VAL A 50 0.58 4.92 -4.22
N VAL A 51 1.82 5.42 -4.31
CA VAL A 51 2.54 5.94 -3.14
C VAL A 51 1.78 7.10 -2.49
N SER A 52 1.23 8.00 -3.30
CA SER A 52 0.49 9.17 -2.81
C SER A 52 -0.79 8.76 -2.08
N LEU A 53 -1.58 7.85 -2.67
CA LEU A 53 -2.82 7.36 -2.07
C LEU A 53 -2.55 6.59 -0.77
N VAL A 54 -1.59 5.67 -0.78
CA VAL A 54 -1.27 4.85 0.40
C VAL A 54 -0.78 5.71 1.54
N THR A 55 0.16 6.62 1.28
CA THR A 55 0.70 7.52 2.32
C THR A 55 -0.39 8.43 2.89
N TYR A 56 -1.27 8.97 2.03
CA TYR A 56 -2.38 9.80 2.47
C TYR A 56 -3.33 9.04 3.40
N PHE A 57 -3.75 7.84 3.02
CA PHE A 57 -4.68 7.06 3.84
C PHE A 57 -4.02 6.47 5.09
N ASP A 58 -2.73 6.13 5.04
CA ASP A 58 -1.97 5.74 6.23
C ASP A 58 -1.88 6.90 7.23
N LEU A 59 -1.65 8.12 6.76
CA LEU A 59 -1.69 9.32 7.59
C LEU A 59 -3.06 9.54 8.22
N VAL A 60 -4.14 9.43 7.45
CA VAL A 60 -5.52 9.57 7.97
C VAL A 60 -5.82 8.47 8.98
N ALA A 61 -5.52 7.21 8.66
CA ALA A 61 -5.74 6.07 9.54
C ALA A 61 -4.95 6.21 10.84
N THR A 62 -3.70 6.69 10.77
CA THR A 62 -2.87 6.97 11.93
C THR A 62 -3.51 8.04 12.82
N HIS A 63 -4.03 9.13 12.25
CA HIS A 63 -4.76 10.13 13.03
C HIS A 63 -6.00 9.56 13.71
N LEU A 64 -6.84 8.84 12.97
CA LEU A 64 -8.05 8.21 13.52
C LEU A 64 -7.70 7.27 14.69
N LYS A 65 -6.64 6.46 14.53
CA LYS A 65 -6.13 5.55 15.56
C LYS A 65 -5.62 6.28 16.79
N VAL A 66 -4.81 7.34 16.63
CA VAL A 66 -4.24 8.12 17.73
C VAL A 66 -5.34 8.81 18.55
N PHE A 67 -6.38 9.31 17.89
CA PHE A 67 -7.49 9.99 18.55
C PHE A 67 -8.65 9.07 18.95
N GLY A 68 -8.54 7.75 18.74
CA GLY A 68 -9.56 6.77 19.12
C GLY A 68 -10.89 6.94 18.37
N ILE A 69 -10.87 7.49 17.15
CA ILE A 69 -12.07 7.74 16.35
C ILE A 69 -12.54 6.41 15.73
N GLN A 70 -13.77 6.01 16.04
CA GLN A 70 -14.40 4.82 15.47
C GLN A 70 -15.15 5.18 14.17
N PRO A 71 -15.14 4.32 13.14
CA PRO A 71 -15.99 4.51 11.97
C PRO A 71 -17.47 4.49 12.38
N PRO A 72 -18.35 5.23 11.68
CA PRO A 72 -19.78 5.21 11.97
C PRO A 72 -20.33 3.78 11.84
N ALA A 73 -21.28 3.43 12.69
CA ALA A 73 -22.02 2.18 12.52
C ALA A 73 -22.71 2.22 11.14
N VAL A 74 -22.49 1.17 10.34
CA VAL A 74 -23.25 0.99 9.11
C VAL A 74 -24.67 0.62 9.53
N SER A 75 -25.63 1.49 9.28
CA SER A 75 -27.05 1.17 9.43
C SER A 75 -27.50 0.38 8.19
N ASP A 76 -28.13 -0.78 8.41
CA ASP A 76 -28.81 -1.58 7.37
C ASP A 76 -29.98 -0.83 6.70
#